data_AF-A0A9P0I5W6-F1
#
_entry.id   AF-A0A9P0I5W6-F1
#
_cell.length_a   1.000
_cell.length_b   1.000
_cell.length_c   1.000
_cell.angle_alpha   90.00
_cell.angle_beta   90.00
_cell.angle_gamma   90.00
#
_symmetry.space_group_name_H-M   'P 1'
#
loop_
_entity.id
_entity.type
_entity.pdbx_description
1 polymer ?
#
loop_
_entity_poly.entity_id
_entity_poly.type
_entity_poly.pdbx_seq_one_letter_code
_entity_poly.pdbx_strand_id
1 'polypeptide(L)'
;MALLCAGCLQKIAKTQQFLSCPLCHENYDLECANITPQKFKLMSKAQKTLWNCQSCRCKTPKSDNINTPIRPQHFPSSSVNKPSTEPMRQNTVSSNKSDADNFDDESIVDNTQTPNENLKNYNISLQILDKMLNDRITSLKNYFANDIKRIISEEISKFMLGLNSETMESTKTHDPLQENTSIIISEINSKICTLERENKKLKTELLELKNVCKLPNIENKIYETKLNDTGTTTRKLSYMV
;
A
#
# COMPACT_ATOMS: atom_id res chain seq x y z
N MET A 1 20.58 -15.39 16.30
CA MET A 1 20.48 -13.92 16.33
C MET A 1 19.23 -13.51 15.57
N ALA A 2 18.55 -12.44 15.99
CA ALA A 2 17.41 -11.88 15.25
C ALA A 2 17.94 -11.08 14.05
N LEU A 3 17.38 -11.30 12.86
CA LEU A 3 17.66 -10.47 11.69
C LEU A 3 16.83 -9.18 11.79
N LEU A 4 17.48 -8.03 11.65
CA LEU A 4 16.83 -6.72 11.62
C LEU A 4 16.89 -6.16 10.19
N CYS A 5 15.81 -5.49 9.78
CA CYS A 5 15.77 -4.74 8.53
C CYS A 5 16.53 -3.42 8.71
N ALA A 6 17.50 -3.12 7.84
CA ALA A 6 18.26 -1.87 7.92
C ALA A 6 17.45 -0.63 7.50
N GLY A 7 16.33 -0.81 6.79
CA GLY A 7 15.44 0.29 6.39
C GLY A 7 14.55 0.78 7.53
N CYS A 8 13.77 -0.13 8.14
CA CYS A 8 12.78 0.21 9.18
C CYS A 8 13.21 -0.16 10.61
N LEU A 9 14.37 -0.80 10.78
CA LEU A 9 14.91 -1.31 12.05
C LEU A 9 14.01 -2.36 12.75
N GLN A 10 12.97 -2.85 12.07
CA GLN A 10 12.09 -3.90 12.58
C GLN A 10 12.72 -5.28 12.41
N LYS A 11 12.27 -6.23 13.23
CA LYS A 11 12.73 -7.62 13.17
C LYS A 11 12.11 -8.34 11.98
N ILE A 12 12.95 -8.92 11.13
CA ILE A 12 12.52 -9.76 10.02
C ILE A 12 12.14 -11.14 10.57
N ALA A 13 10.89 -11.54 10.35
CA ALA A 13 10.44 -12.87 10.76
C ALA A 13 11.19 -13.95 9.99
N LYS A 14 11.50 -15.09 10.64
CA LYS A 14 12.25 -16.19 10.01
C LYS A 14 11.60 -16.74 8.73
N THR A 15 10.27 -16.61 8.62
CA THR A 15 9.47 -17.06 7.48
C THR A 15 9.35 -16.00 6.38
N GLN A 16 9.75 -14.75 6.64
CA GLN A 16 9.57 -13.65 5.72
C GLN A 16 10.72 -13.60 4.72
N GLN A 17 10.36 -13.33 3.46
CA GLN A 17 11.33 -13.13 2.39
C GLN A 17 12.03 -11.78 2.58
N PHE A 18 13.34 -11.72 2.32
CA PHE A 18 14.14 -10.51 2.44
C PHE A 18 15.21 -10.47 1.34
N LEU A 19 15.82 -9.31 1.14
CA LEU A 19 16.97 -9.13 0.25
C LEU A 19 18.18 -8.65 1.04
N SER A 20 19.36 -9.05 0.60
CA SER A 20 20.63 -8.62 1.18
C SER A 20 21.38 -7.81 0.14
N CYS A 21 21.85 -6.62 0.51
CA CYS A 21 22.63 -5.79 -0.40
C CYS A 21 24.10 -6.28 -0.41
N PRO A 22 24.70 -6.60 -1.57
CA PRO A 22 26.06 -7.11 -1.63
C PRO A 22 27.13 -6.06 -1.29
N LEU A 23 26.77 -4.76 -1.25
CA LEU A 23 27.71 -3.67 -1.00
C LEU A 23 27.83 -3.30 0.48
N CYS A 24 26.72 -3.25 1.22
CA CYS A 24 26.73 -2.97 2.67
C CYS A 24 26.48 -4.20 3.54
N HIS A 25 26.14 -5.34 2.95
CA HIS A 25 25.79 -6.60 3.63
C HIS A 25 24.60 -6.53 4.59
N GLU A 26 23.82 -5.46 4.53
CA GLU A 26 22.60 -5.29 5.32
C GLU A 26 21.42 -6.02 4.69
N ASN A 27 20.44 -6.39 5.53
CA ASN A 27 19.22 -7.07 5.12
C ASN A 27 18.04 -6.10 5.11
N TYR A 28 17.16 -6.25 4.13
CA TYR A 28 15.99 -5.41 3.93
C TYR A 28 14.77 -6.30 3.74
N ASP A 29 13.69 -6.01 4.47
CA ASP A 29 12.39 -6.57 4.16
C ASP A 29 11.92 -6.10 2.77
N LEU A 30 10.91 -6.79 2.22
CA LEU A 30 10.42 -6.51 0.87
C LEU A 30 9.82 -5.10 0.72
N GLU A 31 9.20 -4.57 1.77
CA GLU A 31 8.58 -3.24 1.76
C GLU A 31 9.66 -2.15 1.70
N CYS A 32 10.68 -2.21 2.56
CA CYS A 32 11.83 -1.31 2.56
C CYS A 32 12.68 -1.45 1.29
N ALA A 33 12.70 -2.63 0.68
CA ALA A 33 13.34 -2.86 -0.62
C ALA A 33 12.50 -2.37 -1.81
N ASN A 34 11.27 -1.89 -1.58
CA ASN A 34 10.29 -1.51 -2.59
C ASN A 34 10.06 -2.61 -3.65
N ILE A 35 9.89 -3.85 -3.19
CA ILE A 35 9.66 -5.03 -4.04
C ILE A 35 8.41 -5.74 -3.54
N THR A 36 7.42 -5.93 -4.41
CA THR A 36 6.24 -6.71 -4.06
C THR A 36 6.56 -8.20 -3.92
N PRO A 37 5.82 -8.97 -3.11
CA PRO A 37 6.04 -10.41 -2.97
C PRO A 37 5.96 -11.17 -4.30
N GLN A 38 5.08 -10.76 -5.21
CA GLN A 38 4.96 -11.34 -6.56
C GLN A 38 6.23 -11.11 -7.38
N LYS A 39 6.75 -9.87 -7.40
CA LYS A 39 7.99 -9.52 -8.08
C LYS A 39 9.18 -10.29 -7.49
N PHE A 40 9.25 -10.42 -6.16
CA PHE A 40 10.30 -11.22 -5.51
C PHE A 40 10.27 -12.70 -5.93
N LYS A 41 9.08 -13.29 -6.13
CA LYS A 41 8.94 -14.66 -6.63
C LYS A 41 9.44 -14.81 -8.07
N LEU A 42 9.21 -13.80 -8.92
CA LEU A 42 9.65 -13.79 -10.31
C LEU A 42 11.16 -13.48 -10.46
N MET A 43 11.79 -12.87 -9.46
CA MET A 43 13.23 -12.59 -9.50
C MET A 43 14.05 -13.89 -9.48
N SER A 44 14.96 -14.00 -10.44
CA SER A 44 15.95 -15.09 -10.46
C SER A 44 16.91 -14.98 -9.27
N LYS A 45 17.57 -16.09 -8.92
CA LYS A 45 18.59 -16.09 -7.86
C LYS A 45 19.69 -15.04 -8.14
N ALA A 46 20.11 -14.92 -9.40
CA ALA A 46 21.11 -13.94 -9.82
C ALA A 46 20.63 -12.49 -9.61
N GLN A 47 19.37 -12.19 -9.92
CA GLN A 47 18.80 -10.86 -9.66
C GLN A 47 18.72 -10.53 -8.17
N LYS A 48 18.41 -11.53 -7.33
CA LYS A 48 18.38 -11.35 -5.87
C LYS A 48 19.76 -11.07 -5.31
N THR A 49 20.80 -11.73 -5.81
CA THR A 49 22.20 -11.51 -5.38
C THR A 49 22.80 -10.20 -5.89
N LEU A 50 22.29 -9.67 -7.00
CA LEU A 50 22.74 -8.40 -7.60
C LEU A 50 21.93 -7.19 -7.12
N TRP A 51 20.94 -7.39 -6.26
CA TRP A 51 20.10 -6.30 -5.78
C TRP A 51 20.87 -5.37 -4.84
N ASN A 52 20.90 -4.08 -5.16
CA ASN A 52 21.54 -3.05 -4.34
C ASN A 52 20.49 -2.20 -3.63
N CYS A 53 20.68 -1.95 -2.32
CA CYS A 53 19.81 -1.05 -1.57
C CYS A 53 19.91 0.39 -2.08
N GLN A 54 18.88 1.19 -1.80
CA GLN A 54 18.80 2.58 -2.28
C GLN A 54 19.99 3.43 -1.79
N SER A 55 20.40 3.26 -0.53
CA SER A 55 21.55 3.96 0.05
C SER A 55 22.85 3.70 -0.71
N CYS A 56 23.12 2.46 -1.09
CA CYS A 56 24.30 2.11 -1.88
C CYS A 56 24.17 2.60 -3.34
N ARG A 57 22.98 2.47 -3.95
CA ARG A 57 22.74 2.98 -5.32
C ARG A 57 22.96 4.49 -5.43
N CYS A 58 22.59 5.26 -4.41
CA CYS A 58 22.82 6.70 -4.39
C CYS A 58 24.29 7.10 -4.20
N LYS A 59 25.13 6.21 -3.64
CA LYS A 59 26.58 6.45 -3.46
C LYS A 59 27.39 6.11 -4.71
N THR A 60 26.89 5.24 -5.59
CA THR A 60 27.57 4.93 -6.84
C THR A 60 27.57 6.17 -7.75
N PRO A 61 28.75 6.71 -8.12
CA PRO A 61 28.80 7.83 -9.04
C PRO A 61 28.13 7.43 -10.36
N LYS A 62 27.23 8.28 -10.84
CA LYS A 62 26.61 8.11 -12.16
C LYS A 62 27.71 8.36 -13.19
N SER A 63 28.14 7.31 -13.88
CA SER A 63 29.38 7.26 -14.67
C SER A 63 29.41 8.19 -15.89
N ASP A 64 28.37 8.97 -16.18
CA ASP A 64 28.25 9.74 -17.42
C ASP A 64 28.01 11.25 -17.23
N ASN A 65 28.55 11.86 -16.18
CA ASN A 65 28.55 13.33 -16.05
C ASN A 65 29.68 14.01 -16.86
N ILE A 66 30.29 13.30 -17.82
CA ILE A 66 31.42 13.82 -18.63
C ILE A 66 31.00 15.02 -19.50
N ASN A 67 29.71 15.14 -19.84
CA ASN A 67 29.17 16.23 -20.67
C ASN A 67 28.36 17.28 -19.90
N THR A 68 28.32 17.25 -18.57
CA THR A 68 27.69 18.34 -17.82
C THR A 68 28.73 19.44 -17.62
N PRO A 69 28.58 20.63 -18.25
CA PRO A 69 29.54 21.71 -18.08
C PRO A 69 29.65 22.02 -16.59
N ILE A 70 30.88 21.90 -16.07
CA ILE A 70 31.20 22.22 -14.69
C ILE A 70 30.72 23.65 -14.45
N ARG A 71 29.68 23.82 -13.63
CA ARG A 71 29.20 25.15 -13.22
C ARG A 71 30.44 25.89 -12.70
N PRO A 72 30.82 27.05 -13.27
CA PRO A 72 32.00 27.78 -12.85
C PRO A 72 31.87 28.02 -11.35
N GLN A 73 32.77 27.40 -10.58
CA GLN A 73 32.89 27.73 -9.17
C GLN A 73 33.46 29.14 -9.15
N HIS A 74 32.62 30.12 -8.83
CA HIS A 74 33.12 31.37 -8.27
C HIS A 74 33.87 30.97 -7.00
N PHE A 75 35.19 30.84 -7.12
CA PHE A 75 36.07 30.76 -5.96
C PHE A 75 35.93 32.11 -5.24
N PRO A 76 35.36 32.18 -4.03
CA PRO A 76 35.52 33.37 -3.22
C PRO A 76 37.01 33.45 -2.87
N SER A 77 37.67 34.45 -3.44
CA SER A 77 39.02 34.86 -3.12
C SER A 77 39.20 34.86 -1.61
N SER A 78 40.10 34.02 -1.13
CA SER A 78 40.37 33.84 0.29
C SER A 78 40.97 35.12 0.89
N SER A 79 40.15 35.94 1.53
CA SER A 79 40.62 36.93 2.52
C SER A 79 40.49 36.34 3.92
N VAL A 80 41.62 35.80 4.37
CA VAL A 80 42.19 35.93 5.72
C VAL A 80 41.22 36.27 6.89
N ASN A 81 41.06 35.28 7.76
CA ASN A 81 40.87 35.33 9.22
C ASN A 81 39.62 36.00 9.83
N LYS A 82 38.73 35.16 10.42
CA LYS A 82 38.34 35.23 11.85
C LYS A 82 37.50 34.01 12.25
N PRO A 83 37.77 33.37 13.41
CA PRO A 83 36.86 32.37 13.97
C PRO A 83 35.76 33.10 14.75
N SER A 84 34.51 32.97 14.31
CA SER A 84 33.35 33.31 15.14
C SER A 84 32.39 32.14 15.15
N THR A 85 32.27 31.58 16.33
CA THR A 85 31.30 30.59 16.78
C THR A 85 29.88 31.16 16.63
N GLU A 86 29.01 30.50 15.85
CA GLU A 86 27.58 30.24 16.15
C GLU A 86 26.83 29.73 14.90
N PRO A 87 25.87 28.80 15.03
CA PRO A 87 25.09 28.30 13.91
C PRO A 87 23.70 28.96 13.88
N MET A 88 23.42 29.81 12.89
CA MET A 88 22.05 30.24 12.61
C MET A 88 21.65 29.93 11.17
N ARG A 89 20.69 29.00 11.06
CA ARG A 89 19.96 28.63 9.85
C ARG A 89 19.26 29.86 9.26
N GLN A 90 19.49 30.17 7.98
CA GLN A 90 18.55 30.96 7.20
C GLN A 90 18.38 30.39 5.79
N ASN A 91 17.12 30.07 5.48
CA ASN A 91 16.60 29.75 4.16
C ASN A 91 16.72 30.96 3.24
N THR A 92 17.39 30.79 2.10
CA THR A 92 17.34 31.77 1.01
C THR A 92 16.27 31.38 0.00
N VAL A 93 15.16 32.10 0.03
CA VAL A 93 14.20 32.24 -1.08
C VAL A 93 14.83 33.24 -2.07
N SER A 94 15.09 32.80 -3.29
CA SER A 94 15.69 33.64 -4.34
C SER A 94 14.57 34.40 -5.07
N SER A 95 14.39 35.66 -4.72
CA SER A 95 13.60 36.64 -5.49
C SER A 95 14.54 37.35 -6.47
N ASN A 96 14.32 37.16 -7.77
CA ASN A 96 15.04 37.89 -8.82
C ASN A 96 14.48 39.33 -8.88
N LYS A 97 15.27 40.28 -8.39
CA LYS A 97 15.13 41.71 -8.60
C LYS A 97 16.20 42.10 -9.63
N SER A 98 15.80 42.46 -10.84
CA SER A 98 16.70 43.01 -11.85
C SER A 98 16.67 44.52 -11.70
N ASP A 99 17.74 45.06 -11.12
CA ASP A 99 18.01 46.50 -11.08
C ASP A 99 18.40 46.99 -12.48
N ALA A 100 17.80 48.12 -12.83
CA ALA A 100 18.07 48.89 -14.02
C ALA A 100 19.33 49.72 -13.79
N ASP A 101 20.36 49.50 -14.61
CA ASP A 101 21.50 50.41 -14.70
C ASP A 101 21.29 51.31 -15.92
N ASN A 102 21.03 52.58 -15.64
CA ASN A 102 21.06 53.69 -16.58
C ASN A 102 22.53 54.06 -16.82
N PHE A 103 22.98 53.94 -18.07
CA PHE A 103 24.17 54.61 -18.54
C PHE A 103 23.75 55.59 -19.64
N ASP A 104 23.71 56.87 -19.27
CA ASP A 104 23.62 57.99 -20.18
C ASP A 104 25.00 58.19 -20.83
N ASP A 105 25.09 57.99 -22.15
CA ASP A 105 26.20 58.48 -22.96
C ASP A 105 25.63 59.21 -24.18
N GLU A 106 25.57 60.53 -24.04
CA GLU A 106 25.28 61.49 -25.10
C GLU A 106 26.46 61.56 -26.07
N SER A 107 26.26 61.18 -27.33
CA SER A 107 27.05 61.75 -28.43
C SER A 107 26.22 61.99 -29.70
N ILE A 108 25.94 63.27 -29.92
CA ILE A 108 26.31 64.06 -31.10
C ILE A 108 25.87 63.51 -32.48
N VAL A 109 24.79 64.13 -32.97
CA VAL A 109 24.59 64.72 -34.31
C VAL A 109 25.12 63.93 -35.52
N ASP A 110 24.20 63.34 -36.28
CA ASP A 110 24.21 63.53 -37.73
C ASP A 110 22.79 63.60 -38.30
N ASN A 111 22.54 64.68 -39.04
CA ASN A 111 21.23 65.11 -39.51
C ASN A 111 21.22 64.92 -41.03
N THR A 112 20.96 63.69 -41.48
CA THR A 112 20.73 63.38 -42.91
C THR A 112 19.31 62.84 -43.09
N GLN A 113 18.36 63.77 -43.19
CA GLN A 113 17.02 63.47 -43.70
C GLN A 113 17.11 63.20 -45.21
N THR A 114 16.93 61.93 -45.59
CA THR A 114 16.08 61.58 -46.74
C THR A 114 15.25 60.34 -46.37
N PRO A 115 13.91 60.35 -46.54
CA PRO A 115 13.07 59.23 -46.16
C PRO A 115 13.20 58.13 -47.22
N ASN A 116 13.96 57.09 -46.89
CA ASN A 116 14.15 55.93 -47.76
C ASN A 116 12.89 55.06 -47.74
N GLU A 117 11.97 55.28 -48.69
CA GLU A 117 10.74 54.50 -48.86
C GLU A 117 10.99 52.98 -48.97
N ASN A 118 12.22 52.57 -49.33
CA ASN A 118 12.64 51.17 -49.35
C ASN A 118 12.65 50.51 -47.96
N LEU A 119 12.80 51.26 -46.86
CA LEU A 119 12.83 50.70 -45.50
C LEU A 119 11.44 50.26 -45.00
N LYS A 120 10.37 50.93 -45.47
CA LYS A 120 8.98 50.57 -45.12
C LYS A 120 8.56 49.24 -45.75
N ASN A 121 8.95 48.98 -47.00
CA ASN A 121 8.65 47.72 -47.68
C ASN A 121 9.32 46.52 -47.01
N TYR A 122 10.55 46.67 -46.51
CA TYR A 122 11.26 45.59 -45.81
C TYR A 122 10.57 45.20 -44.50
N ASN A 123 10.02 46.19 -43.77
CA ASN A 123 9.30 45.95 -42.53
C ASN A 123 8.00 45.16 -42.75
N ILE A 124 7.26 45.45 -43.84
CA ILE A 124 6.06 44.69 -44.21
C ILE A 124 6.41 43.23 -44.53
N SER A 125 7.49 42.97 -45.28
CA SER A 125 7.93 41.60 -45.58
C SER A 125 8.31 40.80 -44.32
N LEU A 126 8.98 41.43 -43.35
CA LEU A 126 9.33 40.78 -42.09
C LEU A 126 8.09 40.43 -41.25
N GLN A 127 7.08 41.31 -41.19
CA GLN A 127 5.83 41.05 -40.49
C GLN A 127 5.04 39.87 -41.10
N ILE A 128 5.03 39.77 -42.43
CA ILE A 128 4.39 38.65 -43.13
C ILE A 128 5.10 37.33 -42.78
N LEU A 129 6.44 37.34 -42.78
CA LEU A 129 7.23 36.15 -42.46
C LEU A 129 7.03 35.71 -41.00
N ASP A 130 7.03 36.63 -40.06
CA ASP A 130 6.79 36.35 -38.64
C ASP A 130 5.38 35.76 -38.43
N LYS A 131 4.36 36.32 -39.09
CA LYS A 131 3.01 35.75 -39.07
C LYS A 131 2.98 34.32 -39.60
N MET A 132 3.61 34.05 -40.75
CA MET A 132 3.67 32.70 -41.32
C MET A 132 4.41 31.71 -40.41
N LEU A 133 5.47 32.16 -39.74
CA LEU A 133 6.22 31.35 -38.78
C LEU A 133 5.36 31.03 -37.55
N ASN A 134 4.68 32.03 -36.99
CA ASN A 134 3.79 31.87 -35.84
C ASN A 134 2.59 30.96 -36.17
N ASP A 135 2.01 31.07 -37.37
CA ASP A 135 0.94 30.19 -37.84
C ASP A 135 1.44 28.72 -37.93
N ARG A 136 2.66 28.50 -38.43
CA ARG A 136 3.28 27.18 -38.48
C ARG A 136 3.59 26.61 -37.10
N ILE A 137 4.13 27.42 -36.20
CA ILE A 137 4.39 27.03 -34.80
C ILE A 137 3.07 26.65 -34.11
N THR A 138 2.02 27.43 -34.30
CA THR A 138 0.69 27.18 -33.70
C THR A 138 0.06 25.90 -34.27
N SER A 139 0.16 25.70 -35.57
CA SER A 139 -0.28 24.47 -36.23
C SER A 139 0.44 23.22 -35.69
N LEU A 140 1.76 23.28 -35.54
CA LEU A 140 2.55 22.18 -34.97
C LEU A 140 2.21 21.91 -33.50
N LYS A 141 2.06 22.97 -32.68
CA LYS A 141 1.64 22.84 -31.28
C LYS A 141 0.29 22.12 -31.16
N ASN A 142 -0.68 22.51 -31.98
CA ASN A 142 -2.00 21.87 -31.99
C ASN A 142 -1.93 20.41 -32.46
N TYR A 143 -1.11 20.12 -33.46
CA TYR A 143 -0.87 18.76 -33.92
C TYR A 143 -0.30 17.87 -32.80
N PHE A 144 0.79 18.29 -32.14
CA PHE A 144 1.38 17.53 -31.04
C PHE A 144 0.45 17.38 -29.85
N ALA A 145 -0.29 18.43 -29.49
CA ALA A 145 -1.29 18.36 -28.41
C ALA A 145 -2.37 17.31 -28.70
N ASN A 146 -2.85 17.26 -29.94
CA ASN A 146 -3.85 16.28 -30.36
C ASN A 146 -3.29 14.86 -30.42
N ASP A 147 -2.05 14.68 -30.89
CA ASP A 147 -1.43 13.34 -30.96
C ASP A 147 -1.14 12.78 -29.56
N ILE A 148 -0.60 13.61 -28.65
CA ILE A 148 -0.41 13.23 -27.24
C ILE A 148 -1.77 12.88 -26.60
N LYS A 149 -2.81 13.69 -26.82
CA LYS A 149 -4.15 13.41 -26.31
C LYS A 149 -4.70 12.08 -26.83
N ARG A 150 -4.48 11.78 -28.11
CA ARG A 150 -4.88 10.51 -28.74
C ARG A 150 -4.16 9.33 -28.09
N ILE A 151 -2.82 9.37 -27.99
CA ILE A 151 -2.00 8.31 -27.38
C ILE A 151 -2.42 8.06 -25.93
N ILE A 152 -2.61 9.11 -25.14
CA ILE A 152 -3.07 8.98 -23.74
C ILE A 152 -4.45 8.33 -23.69
N SER A 153 -5.38 8.72 -24.57
CA SER A 153 -6.73 8.16 -24.60
C SER A 153 -6.73 6.67 -24.99
N GLU A 154 -5.88 6.28 -25.93
CA GLU A 154 -5.70 4.88 -26.35
C GLU A 154 -5.14 4.03 -25.21
N GLU A 155 -4.08 4.48 -24.53
CA GLU A 155 -3.49 3.75 -23.41
C GLU A 155 -4.41 3.66 -22.19
N ILE A 156 -5.16 4.74 -21.87
CA ILE A 156 -6.20 4.70 -20.83
C ILE A 156 -7.27 3.66 -21.18
N SER A 157 -7.74 3.65 -22.43
CA SER A 157 -8.78 2.71 -22.87
C SER A 157 -8.30 1.26 -22.77
N LYS A 158 -7.05 1.00 -23.18
CA LYS A 158 -6.41 -0.31 -23.06
C LYS A 158 -6.27 -0.75 -21.60
N PHE A 159 -5.86 0.16 -20.72
CA PHE A 159 -5.76 -0.11 -19.28
C PHE A 159 -7.13 -0.43 -18.66
N MET A 160 -8.17 0.35 -19.01
CA MET A 160 -9.54 0.11 -18.53
C MET A 160 -10.09 -1.24 -19.00
N LEU A 161 -9.80 -1.65 -20.25
CA LEU A 161 -10.16 -2.97 -20.75
C LEU A 161 -9.46 -4.09 -19.96
N GLY A 162 -8.18 -3.92 -19.63
CA GLY A 162 -7.43 -4.84 -18.77
C GLY A 162 -8.07 -5.00 -17.39
N LEU A 163 -8.35 -3.89 -16.71
CA LEU A 163 -9.01 -3.90 -15.40
C LEU A 163 -10.40 -4.55 -15.43
N ASN A 164 -11.20 -4.29 -16.47
CA ASN A 164 -12.51 -4.92 -16.61
C ASN A 164 -12.41 -6.43 -16.84
N SER A 165 -11.40 -6.88 -17.60
CA SER A 165 -11.18 -8.31 -17.82
C SER A 165 -10.76 -9.03 -16.53
N GLU A 166 -9.87 -8.42 -15.74
CA GLU A 166 -9.38 -8.97 -14.47
C GLU A 166 -10.50 -8.99 -13.41
N THR A 167 -11.30 -7.92 -13.33
CA THR A 167 -12.46 -7.89 -12.41
C THR A 167 -13.53 -8.90 -12.80
N MET A 168 -13.83 -9.09 -14.10
CA MET A 168 -14.75 -10.15 -14.55
C MET A 168 -14.24 -11.56 -14.24
N GLU A 169 -12.93 -11.81 -14.34
CA GLU A 169 -12.37 -13.12 -13.98
C GLU A 169 -12.44 -13.35 -12.47
N SER A 170 -12.16 -12.32 -11.67
CA SER A 170 -12.31 -12.38 -10.21
C SER A 170 -13.76 -12.58 -9.78
N THR A 171 -14.75 -12.01 -10.46
CA THR A 171 -16.16 -12.23 -10.12
C THR A 171 -16.61 -13.64 -10.50
N LYS A 172 -16.19 -14.16 -11.66
CA LYS A 172 -16.50 -15.53 -12.10
C LYS A 172 -15.97 -16.61 -11.15
N THR A 173 -14.87 -16.35 -10.47
CA THR A 173 -14.32 -17.30 -9.47
C THR A 173 -15.02 -17.20 -8.12
N HIS A 174 -15.64 -16.06 -7.80
CA HIS A 174 -16.38 -15.86 -6.56
C HIS A 174 -17.77 -16.52 -6.58
N ASP A 175 -18.44 -16.50 -7.74
CA ASP A 175 -19.77 -17.13 -7.92
C ASP A 175 -19.83 -18.62 -7.51
N PRO A 176 -18.93 -19.51 -7.97
CA PRO A 176 -18.97 -20.92 -7.58
C PRO A 176 -18.61 -21.13 -6.11
N LEU A 177 -17.77 -20.26 -5.54
CA LEU A 177 -17.46 -20.26 -4.10
C LEU A 177 -18.69 -19.89 -3.27
N GLN A 178 -19.47 -18.90 -3.73
CA GLN A 178 -20.71 -18.49 -3.08
C GLN A 178 -21.79 -19.59 -3.19
N GLU A 179 -21.93 -20.22 -4.35
CA GLU A 179 -22.84 -21.34 -4.55
C GLU A 179 -22.48 -22.54 -3.64
N ASN A 180 -21.19 -22.91 -3.61
CA ASN A 180 -20.70 -23.98 -2.73
C ASN A 180 -20.94 -23.64 -1.24
N THR A 181 -20.68 -22.40 -0.84
CA THR A 181 -20.93 -21.95 0.54
C THR A 181 -22.42 -22.02 0.89
N SER A 182 -23.31 -21.67 -0.04
CA SER A 182 -24.77 -21.79 0.13
C SER A 182 -25.21 -23.24 0.33
N ILE A 183 -24.65 -24.17 -0.45
CA ILE A 183 -24.91 -25.61 -0.32
C ILE A 183 -24.47 -26.11 1.06
N ILE A 184 -23.24 -25.80 1.48
CA ILE A 184 -22.71 -26.21 2.80
C ILE A 184 -23.57 -25.65 3.94
N ILE A 185 -23.99 -24.38 3.85
CA ILE A 185 -24.89 -23.78 4.85
C ILE A 185 -26.22 -24.52 4.92
N SER A 186 -26.80 -24.89 3.77
CA SER A 186 -28.04 -25.66 3.70
C SER A 186 -27.90 -27.03 4.35
N GLU A 187 -26.80 -27.74 4.09
CA GLU A 187 -26.50 -29.05 4.70
C GLU A 187 -26.33 -28.96 6.22
N ILE A 188 -25.58 -27.95 6.70
CA ILE A 188 -25.39 -27.71 8.13
C ILE A 188 -26.73 -27.42 8.81
N ASN A 189 -27.57 -26.58 8.22
CA ASN A 189 -28.89 -26.26 8.77
C ASN A 189 -29.80 -27.51 8.84
N SER A 190 -29.77 -28.36 7.81
CA SER A 190 -30.49 -29.65 7.82
C SER A 190 -30.02 -30.56 8.96
N LYS A 191 -28.70 -30.62 9.21
CA LYS A 191 -28.12 -31.39 10.30
C LYS A 191 -28.49 -30.82 11.67
N ILE A 192 -28.48 -29.50 11.84
CA ILE A 192 -28.93 -28.82 13.08
C ILE A 192 -30.38 -29.19 13.37
N CYS A 193 -31.28 -29.05 12.39
CA CYS A 193 -32.69 -29.42 12.54
C CYS A 193 -32.89 -30.90 12.95
N THR A 194 -32.05 -31.81 12.44
CA THR A 194 -32.10 -33.23 12.78
C THR A 194 -31.66 -33.47 14.23
N LEU A 195 -30.53 -32.89 14.64
CA LEU A 195 -30.01 -32.98 16.00
C LEU A 195 -30.95 -32.35 17.04
N GLU A 196 -31.60 -31.24 16.71
CA GLU A 196 -32.60 -30.60 17.58
C GLU A 196 -33.80 -31.52 17.82
N ARG A 197 -34.26 -32.23 16.78
CA ARG A 197 -35.36 -33.19 16.88
C ARG A 197 -34.98 -34.38 17.76
N GLU A 198 -33.80 -34.95 17.57
CA GLU A 198 -33.28 -36.05 18.40
C GLU A 198 -33.11 -35.63 19.86
N ASN A 199 -32.55 -34.45 20.10
CA ASN A 199 -32.38 -33.91 21.45
C ASN A 199 -33.74 -33.69 22.14
N LYS A 200 -34.75 -33.19 21.41
CA LYS A 200 -36.12 -33.10 21.92
C LYS A 200 -36.70 -34.47 22.27
N LYS A 201 -36.50 -35.48 21.41
CA LYS A 201 -36.94 -36.86 21.65
C LYS A 201 -36.30 -37.46 22.91
N LEU A 202 -34.97 -37.37 23.03
CA LEU A 202 -34.22 -37.87 24.19
C LEU A 202 -34.65 -37.18 25.49
N LYS A 203 -34.93 -35.87 25.46
CA LYS A 203 -35.46 -35.15 26.63
C LYS A 203 -36.82 -35.69 27.07
N THR A 204 -37.71 -36.01 26.13
CA THR A 204 -39.01 -36.62 26.44
C THR A 204 -38.85 -38.02 27.03
N GLU A 205 -38.01 -38.87 26.41
CA GLU A 205 -37.73 -40.23 26.92
C GLU A 205 -37.11 -40.22 28.32
N LEU A 206 -36.18 -39.28 28.59
CA LEU A 206 -35.62 -39.11 29.94
C LEU A 206 -36.67 -38.68 30.96
N LEU A 207 -37.63 -37.84 30.57
CA LEU A 207 -38.73 -37.43 31.44
C LEU A 207 -39.67 -38.61 31.74
N GLU A 208 -39.98 -39.41 30.73
CA GLU A 208 -40.79 -40.63 30.86
C GLU A 208 -40.10 -41.65 31.78
N LEU A 209 -38.83 -41.98 31.54
CA LEU A 209 -38.04 -42.87 32.39
C LEU A 209 -37.95 -42.34 33.82
N LYS A 210 -37.73 -41.03 34.00
CA LYS A 210 -37.75 -40.41 35.33
C LYS A 210 -39.09 -40.57 36.03
N ASN A 211 -40.20 -40.55 35.30
CA ASN A 211 -41.53 -40.76 35.87
C ASN A 211 -41.82 -42.24 36.17
N VAL A 212 -41.32 -43.19 35.36
CA VAL A 212 -41.42 -44.63 35.64
C VAL A 212 -40.55 -45.03 36.84
N CYS A 213 -39.33 -44.48 36.92
CA CYS A 213 -38.38 -44.72 38.01
C CYS A 213 -38.67 -43.91 39.27
N LYS A 214 -39.69 -43.02 39.29
CA LYS A 214 -40.38 -42.65 40.52
C LYS A 214 -41.19 -43.85 41.02
N LEU A 215 -40.49 -44.95 41.27
CA LEU A 215 -40.95 -46.01 42.14
C LEU A 215 -41.32 -45.31 43.45
N PRO A 216 -42.56 -45.48 43.94
CA PRO A 216 -42.98 -44.90 45.21
C PRO A 216 -42.07 -45.45 46.28
N ASN A 217 -41.07 -44.64 46.60
CA ASN A 217 -40.16 -44.70 47.73
C ASN A 217 -40.09 -46.10 48.35
N ILE A 218 -39.55 -47.07 47.60
CA ILE A 218 -39.36 -48.44 48.09
C ILE A 218 -38.45 -48.37 49.33
N GLU A 219 -37.54 -47.40 49.39
CA GLU A 219 -36.76 -47.07 50.59
C GLU A 219 -37.66 -46.69 51.78
N ASN A 220 -38.68 -45.85 51.63
CA ASN A 220 -39.64 -45.60 52.72
C ASN A 220 -40.44 -46.84 53.11
N LYS A 221 -40.86 -47.70 52.16
CA LYS A 221 -41.56 -48.95 52.49
C LYS A 221 -40.67 -49.96 53.22
N ILE A 222 -39.35 -49.99 52.94
CA ILE A 222 -38.38 -50.82 53.66
C ILE A 222 -38.13 -50.28 55.08
N TYR A 223 -38.12 -48.95 55.27
CA TYR A 223 -38.01 -48.35 56.60
C TYR A 223 -39.26 -48.59 57.46
N GLU A 224 -40.47 -48.50 56.88
CA GLU A 224 -41.72 -48.79 57.61
C GLU A 224 -41.87 -50.27 57.99
N THR A 225 -41.41 -51.21 57.16
CA THR A 225 -41.46 -52.65 57.50
C THR A 225 -40.47 -53.03 58.60
N LYS A 226 -39.25 -52.47 58.62
CA LYS A 226 -38.28 -52.75 59.71
C LYS A 226 -38.69 -52.17 61.07
N LEU A 227 -39.45 -51.08 61.10
CA LEU A 227 -39.96 -50.48 62.35
C LEU A 227 -41.11 -51.29 62.97
N ASN A 228 -41.92 -51.97 62.16
CA ASN A 228 -43.01 -52.80 62.67
C ASN A 228 -42.55 -54.18 63.20
N ASP A 229 -41.48 -54.77 62.67
CA ASP A 229 -40.94 -56.05 63.16
C ASP A 229 -40.16 -55.95 64.48
N THR A 230 -39.60 -54.77 64.78
CA THR A 230 -38.88 -54.56 66.05
C THR A 230 -39.82 -54.25 67.22
N GLY A 231 -41.02 -53.68 66.97
CA GLY A 231 -41.99 -53.35 68.01
C GLY A 231 -42.70 -54.54 68.65
N THR A 232 -42.90 -55.65 67.92
CA THR A 232 -43.61 -56.84 68.43
C THR A 232 -42.75 -57.73 69.32
N THR A 233 -41.42 -57.70 69.18
CA THR A 233 -40.52 -58.55 69.98
C THR A 233 -40.32 -57.99 71.40
N THR A 234 -40.35 -56.67 71.59
CA THR A 234 -40.19 -56.04 72.92
C THR A 234 -41.40 -56.16 73.86
N ARG A 235 -42.60 -56.43 73.35
CA ARG A 235 -43.79 -56.58 74.23
C ARG A 235 -43.87 -57.94 74.95
N LYS A 236 -43.10 -58.95 74.54
CA LYS A 236 -43.08 -60.27 75.22
C LYS A 236 -42.12 -60.36 76.41
N LEU A 237 -41.22 -59.38 76.59
CA LEU A 237 -40.28 -59.36 77.71
C LEU A 237 -40.79 -58.62 78.96
N SER A 238 -41.93 -57.92 78.87
CA SER A 238 -42.47 -57.15 80.00
C SER A 238 -43.39 -57.95 80.95
N TYR A 239 -43.53 -59.26 80.77
CA TYR A 239 -44.36 -60.14 81.61
C TYR A 239 -43.55 -61.22 82.38
N MET A 240 -42.23 -61.06 82.50
CA MET A 240 -41.35 -62.01 83.21
C MET A 240 -40.60 -61.41 84.40
N VAL A 241 -41.06 -60.30 84.98
CA VAL A 241 -40.54 -59.76 86.25
C VAL A 241 -41.68 -59.57 87.22
#